data_AF-A0A8T3U0K0-F1
#
_entry.id   AF-A0A8T3U0K0-F1
#
_cell.length_a   1.000
_cell.length_b   1.000
_cell.length_c   1.000
_cell.angle_alpha   90.00
_cell.angle_beta   90.00
_cell.angle_gamma   90.00
#
_symmetry.space_group_name_H-M   'P 1'
#
loop_
_entity.id
_entity.type
_entity.pdbx_description
1 polymer ?
#
loop_
_entity_poly.entity_id
_entity_poly.type
_entity_poly.pdbx_seq_one_letter_code
_entity_poly.pdbx_strand_id
1 'polypeptide(L)'
;MNTISFTRRSVSIGAFVAILAATLLALSSVLASPVNAGHQSSAGADKGFTGGWFDGETVEFFYNKDFFCSEPPESGADSGCIVGAEPVTPPRGGNIPVLYVMTPLGFTPADLQCPVAGDCINHPSTLDLSPIFGEGAENALLPPHSHIVDVARGGWWEIEVIGVTDEGIWDQIAEAKDLDTVRELQDAGVGITGDIPSNLYLFFGVRP
;
A
#
# COMPACT_ATOMS: atom_id res chain seq x y z
N MET A 1 68.05 -38.83 11.07
CA MET A 1 67.85 -39.70 9.90
C MET A 1 66.48 -39.35 9.33
N ASN A 2 66.25 -38.70 8.18
CA ASN A 2 67.04 -38.34 7.01
C ASN A 2 66.76 -36.88 6.61
N THR A 3 67.81 -36.16 6.26
CA THR A 3 67.87 -34.86 5.58
C THR A 3 67.80 -35.07 4.07
N ILE A 4 66.99 -34.29 3.33
CA ILE A 4 67.27 -33.91 1.94
C ILE A 4 66.88 -32.44 1.72
N SER A 5 67.89 -31.69 1.28
CA SER A 5 67.93 -30.26 0.92
C SER A 5 67.85 -30.12 -0.63
N PHE A 6 67.97 -28.87 -1.12
CA PHE A 6 68.20 -28.39 -2.51
C PHE A 6 66.94 -27.99 -3.30
N THR A 7 66.84 -26.83 -3.98
CA THR A 7 67.69 -25.63 -4.15
C THR A 7 66.81 -24.48 -4.66
N ARG A 8 67.08 -23.24 -4.22
CA ARG A 8 66.60 -22.00 -4.88
C ARG A 8 67.29 -21.84 -6.24
N ARG A 9 66.54 -21.41 -7.26
CA ARG A 9 67.07 -20.61 -8.38
C ARG A 9 66.18 -19.41 -8.65
N SER A 10 66.80 -18.25 -8.47
CA SER A 10 66.38 -16.90 -8.88
C SER A 10 67.00 -16.53 -10.24
N VAL A 11 66.48 -15.46 -10.87
CA VAL A 11 66.98 -14.61 -12.00
C VAL A 11 65.85 -14.46 -13.04
N SER A 12 65.49 -13.33 -13.65
CA SER A 12 65.73 -11.88 -13.44
C SER A 12 64.79 -11.11 -14.39
N ILE A 13 64.31 -9.96 -13.92
CA ILE A 13 64.01 -8.68 -14.58
C ILE A 13 64.03 -8.63 -16.12
N GLY A 14 62.90 -8.22 -16.71
CA GLY A 14 62.79 -7.59 -18.03
C GLY A 14 61.64 -6.59 -18.05
N ALA A 15 61.96 -5.30 -18.18
CA ALA A 15 61.04 -4.16 -18.26
C ALA A 15 60.94 -3.63 -19.71
N PHE A 16 60.02 -2.67 -19.91
CA PHE A 16 59.74 -1.81 -21.09
C PHE A 16 58.66 -2.37 -22.06
N VAL A 17 57.61 -1.68 -22.51
CA VAL A 17 57.15 -0.27 -22.47
C VAL A 17 55.62 -0.23 -22.67
N ALA A 18 54.99 0.76 -22.04
CA ALA A 18 53.56 1.12 -22.08
C ALA A 18 53.07 1.65 -23.44
N ILE A 19 51.76 1.57 -23.71
CA ILE A 19 50.93 2.62 -24.37
C ILE A 19 49.49 2.50 -23.82
N LEU A 20 48.91 3.68 -23.53
CA LEU A 20 47.61 3.96 -22.91
C LEU A 20 46.38 3.51 -23.71
N ALA A 21 45.28 3.21 -23.00
CA ALA A 21 43.97 3.81 -23.29
C ALA A 21 43.11 3.83 -22.01
N ALA A 22 42.80 5.04 -21.54
CA ALA A 22 41.81 5.30 -20.51
C ALA A 22 40.41 5.26 -21.15
N THR A 23 39.48 4.50 -20.56
CA THR A 23 38.04 4.71 -20.78
C THR A 23 37.25 4.29 -19.55
N LEU A 24 36.72 5.33 -18.91
CA LEU A 24 35.65 5.47 -17.91
C LEU A 24 35.02 4.21 -17.29
N LEU A 25 35.13 4.14 -15.95
CA LEU A 25 34.08 3.61 -15.10
C LEU A 25 32.79 4.44 -15.31
N ALA A 26 31.80 3.87 -15.97
CA ALA A 26 30.41 4.26 -15.76
C ALA A 26 29.82 3.23 -14.78
N LEU A 27 29.73 3.62 -13.50
CA LEU A 27 28.74 3.04 -12.62
C LEU A 27 27.38 3.41 -13.22
N SER A 28 26.79 2.49 -13.97
CA SER A 28 25.35 2.57 -14.26
C SER A 28 24.62 2.21 -12.98
N SER A 29 24.47 3.19 -12.10
CA SER A 29 23.36 3.21 -11.16
C SER A 29 22.10 3.22 -12.02
N VAL A 30 21.56 2.04 -12.29
CA VAL A 30 20.18 1.94 -12.74
C VAL A 30 19.41 2.46 -11.53
N LEU A 31 19.02 3.73 -11.59
CA LEU A 31 17.88 4.19 -10.80
C LEU A 31 16.74 3.31 -11.27
N ALA A 32 16.49 2.23 -10.54
CA ALA A 32 15.19 1.60 -10.57
C ALA A 32 14.23 2.71 -10.14
N SER A 33 13.57 3.32 -11.11
CA SER A 33 12.29 3.95 -10.81
C SER A 33 11.48 2.90 -10.05
N PRO A 34 10.85 3.20 -8.92
CA PRO A 34 9.89 2.27 -8.33
C PRO A 34 8.92 1.95 -9.45
N VAL A 35 8.89 0.68 -9.84
CA VAL A 35 8.00 0.20 -10.88
C VAL A 35 6.64 0.21 -10.20
N ASN A 36 5.95 1.33 -10.25
CA ASN A 36 4.53 1.41 -9.91
C ASN A 36 3.81 0.70 -11.06
N ALA A 37 3.95 -0.62 -11.12
CA ALA A 37 3.14 -1.47 -11.97
C ALA A 37 1.72 -1.30 -11.46
N GLY A 38 0.98 -0.39 -12.10
CA GLY A 38 -0.40 -0.10 -11.77
C GLY A 38 -1.24 -1.36 -11.94
N HIS A 39 -1.46 -2.09 -10.86
CA HIS A 39 -2.33 -3.26 -10.82
C HIS A 39 -3.75 -2.79 -10.51
N GLN A 40 -4.36 -2.07 -11.46
CA GLN A 40 -5.78 -1.71 -11.36
C GLN A 40 -6.61 -2.99 -11.22
N SER A 41 -7.32 -3.11 -10.09
CA SER A 41 -8.09 -4.31 -9.78
C SER A 41 -9.41 -4.41 -10.57
N SER A 42 -10.04 -3.30 -10.91
CA SER A 42 -11.14 -3.30 -11.90
C SER A 42 -10.63 -3.65 -13.28
N ALA A 43 -11.32 -4.53 -14.01
CA ALA A 43 -11.04 -5.09 -15.35
C ALA A 43 -10.57 -4.11 -16.47
N GLY A 44 -9.49 -3.37 -16.25
CA GLY A 44 -8.95 -2.33 -17.13
C GLY A 44 -9.78 -1.05 -17.23
N ALA A 45 -10.66 -0.74 -16.28
CA ALA A 45 -11.46 0.48 -16.33
C ALA A 45 -10.64 1.72 -15.95
N ASP A 46 -10.41 2.63 -16.90
CA ASP A 46 -9.65 3.87 -16.68
C ASP A 46 -10.29 4.82 -15.64
N LYS A 47 -11.60 4.69 -15.42
CA LYS A 47 -12.41 5.54 -14.53
C LYS A 47 -13.64 4.76 -14.05
N GLY A 48 -14.15 5.13 -12.88
CA GLY A 48 -15.38 4.55 -12.36
C GLY A 48 -15.80 5.18 -11.04
N PHE A 49 -16.79 4.55 -10.40
CA PHE A 49 -17.38 5.04 -9.17
C PHE A 49 -17.46 3.92 -8.12
N THR A 50 -17.36 4.30 -6.86
CA THR A 50 -17.87 3.53 -5.73
C THR A 50 -18.85 4.39 -4.94
N GLY A 51 -19.65 3.76 -4.09
CA GLY A 51 -20.25 4.48 -2.98
C GLY A 51 -19.19 4.95 -1.99
N GLY A 52 -19.61 5.81 -1.08
CA GLY A 52 -18.86 6.30 0.07
C GLY A 52 -19.84 6.88 1.09
N TRP A 53 -19.37 7.09 2.32
CA TRP A 53 -20.14 7.76 3.36
C TRP A 53 -19.47 9.07 3.77
N PHE A 54 -20.29 10.10 3.94
CA PHE A 54 -19.84 11.44 4.32
C PHE A 54 -21.01 12.18 4.97
N ASP A 55 -20.83 12.66 6.20
CA ASP A 55 -21.75 13.58 6.89
C ASP A 55 -23.23 13.09 6.91
N GLY A 56 -23.43 11.81 7.24
CA GLY A 56 -24.77 11.23 7.31
C GLY A 56 -25.34 10.74 5.98
N GLU A 57 -24.63 10.96 4.88
CA GLU A 57 -25.13 10.71 3.53
C GLU A 57 -24.33 9.62 2.81
N THR A 58 -24.98 8.96 1.86
CA THR A 58 -24.28 8.16 0.85
C THR A 58 -23.88 9.07 -0.30
N VAL A 59 -22.58 9.10 -0.59
CA VAL A 59 -21.96 9.91 -1.66
C VAL A 59 -21.32 9.00 -2.69
N GLU A 60 -20.97 9.55 -3.86
CA GLU A 60 -20.20 8.82 -4.87
C GLU A 60 -18.73 9.26 -4.87
N PHE A 61 -17.82 8.31 -4.94
CA PHE A 61 -16.40 8.56 -5.14
C PHE A 61 -16.07 8.31 -6.60
N PHE A 62 -15.59 9.34 -7.29
CA PHE A 62 -15.19 9.25 -8.69
C PHE A 62 -13.68 9.04 -8.83
N TYR A 63 -13.29 7.89 -9.36
CA TYR A 63 -11.90 7.50 -9.59
C TYR A 63 -11.53 7.72 -11.04
N ASN A 64 -10.33 8.26 -11.26
CA ASN A 64 -9.82 8.54 -12.61
C ASN A 64 -8.29 8.48 -12.71
N LYS A 65 -7.65 7.89 -11.71
CA LYS A 65 -6.23 7.71 -11.59
C LYS A 65 -5.99 6.52 -10.69
N ASP A 66 -4.97 5.75 -11.03
CA ASP A 66 -4.53 4.60 -10.25
C ASP A 66 -4.06 4.96 -8.83
N PHE A 67 -4.02 3.96 -7.97
CA PHE A 67 -3.46 4.07 -6.63
C PHE A 67 -1.95 4.31 -6.64
N PHE A 68 -1.43 4.69 -5.47
CA PHE A 68 0.00 4.86 -5.24
C PHE A 68 0.37 4.23 -3.90
N CYS A 69 1.45 3.43 -3.88
CA CYS A 69 1.98 2.86 -2.65
C CYS A 69 3.38 3.41 -2.39
N SER A 70 3.54 4.03 -1.21
CA SER A 70 4.77 4.70 -0.82
C SER A 70 5.82 3.68 -0.42
N GLU A 71 7.01 3.76 -1.01
CA GLU A 71 8.16 2.97 -0.61
C GLU A 71 9.29 3.88 -0.11
N PRO A 72 9.96 3.52 1.00
CA PRO A 72 9.61 2.44 1.96
C PRO A 72 8.30 2.75 2.73
N PRO A 73 7.69 1.76 3.44
CA PRO A 73 8.16 0.39 3.74
C PRO A 73 8.11 -0.57 2.53
N GLU A 74 8.91 -1.64 2.59
CA GLU A 74 8.80 -2.77 1.64
C GLU A 74 7.53 -3.56 1.93
N SER A 75 6.87 -4.03 0.86
CA SER A 75 5.67 -4.86 0.90
C SER A 75 5.95 -6.20 0.23
N GLY A 76 5.40 -7.27 0.78
CA GLY A 76 5.39 -8.60 0.15
C GLY A 76 4.32 -8.78 -0.94
N ALA A 77 3.45 -7.79 -1.16
CA ALA A 77 2.35 -7.89 -2.12
C ALA A 77 2.77 -7.52 -3.54
N ASP A 78 2.12 -8.12 -4.53
CA ASP A 78 2.35 -7.81 -5.95
C ASP A 78 2.07 -6.33 -6.29
N SER A 79 1.20 -5.67 -5.53
CA SER A 79 0.88 -4.26 -5.66
C SER A 79 1.92 -3.31 -5.05
N GLY A 80 2.83 -3.81 -4.20
CA GLY A 80 3.73 -2.99 -3.37
C GLY A 80 3.05 -2.31 -2.18
N CYS A 81 1.77 -2.61 -1.92
CA CYS A 81 0.99 -1.96 -0.88
C CYS A 81 0.96 -2.78 0.42
N ILE A 82 1.00 -2.12 1.57
CA ILE A 82 1.03 -2.75 2.90
C ILE A 82 0.14 -2.01 3.88
N VAL A 83 -0.56 -2.76 4.73
CA VAL A 83 -1.36 -2.23 5.85
C VAL A 83 -0.70 -2.63 7.17
N GLY A 84 -0.70 -1.71 8.13
CA GLY A 84 0.02 -1.82 9.40
C GLY A 84 1.40 -1.18 9.39
N ALA A 85 1.70 -0.35 8.39
CA ALA A 85 2.96 0.38 8.30
C ALA A 85 2.76 1.78 7.70
N GLU A 86 3.49 2.76 8.25
CA GLU A 86 3.40 4.17 7.89
C GLU A 86 4.09 4.48 6.56
N PRO A 87 3.53 5.35 5.69
CA PRO A 87 4.18 5.81 4.48
C PRO A 87 5.35 6.76 4.80
N VAL A 88 6.47 6.63 4.07
CA VAL A 88 7.61 7.55 4.26
C VAL A 88 7.52 8.79 3.35
N THR A 89 7.07 8.62 2.10
CA THR A 89 6.99 9.73 1.13
C THR A 89 5.60 9.78 0.47
N PRO A 90 4.76 10.78 0.79
CA PRO A 90 3.45 10.92 0.18
C PRO A 90 3.54 11.30 -1.31
N PRO A 91 2.49 11.03 -2.12
CA PRO A 91 2.47 11.31 -3.56
C PRO A 91 2.48 12.82 -3.90
N ARG A 92 2.28 13.68 -2.90
CA ARG A 92 2.44 15.13 -3.01
C ARG A 92 2.77 15.75 -1.65
N GLY A 93 3.29 16.97 -1.67
CA GLY A 93 3.42 17.76 -0.44
C GLY A 93 2.09 18.34 0.07
N GLY A 94 2.13 18.85 1.30
CA GLY A 94 1.00 19.45 2.00
C GLY A 94 0.06 18.44 2.63
N ASN A 95 -1.01 18.91 3.27
CA ASN A 95 -1.97 18.04 3.94
C ASN A 95 -2.76 17.18 2.93
N ILE A 96 -2.74 15.87 3.11
CA ILE A 96 -3.53 14.88 2.37
C ILE A 96 -4.66 14.43 3.33
N PRO A 97 -5.93 14.39 2.89
CA PRO A 97 -7.02 13.93 3.76
C PRO A 97 -6.93 12.43 3.95
N VAL A 98 -7.50 11.94 5.04
CA VAL A 98 -7.63 10.50 5.26
C VAL A 98 -8.94 10.01 4.67
N LEU A 99 -8.88 8.88 3.98
CA LEU A 99 -10.00 8.02 3.69
C LEU A 99 -9.92 6.84 4.66
N TYR A 100 -10.97 6.67 5.46
CA TYR A 100 -11.11 5.56 6.39
C TYR A 100 -11.76 4.38 5.68
N VAL A 101 -11.03 3.27 5.61
CA VAL A 101 -11.46 2.05 4.93
C VAL A 101 -11.93 1.05 5.98
N MET A 102 -13.23 0.89 6.09
CA MET A 102 -13.82 -0.11 6.98
C MET A 102 -13.81 -1.49 6.34
N THR A 103 -13.21 -2.46 7.03
CA THR A 103 -13.08 -3.84 6.56
C THR A 103 -13.75 -4.79 7.55
N PRO A 104 -14.82 -5.53 7.15
CA PRO A 104 -15.43 -6.52 8.01
C PRO A 104 -14.51 -7.74 8.15
N LEU A 105 -14.38 -8.25 9.38
CA LEU A 105 -13.51 -9.36 9.74
C LEU A 105 -14.36 -10.50 10.30
N GLY A 106 -14.53 -11.55 9.50
CA GLY A 106 -15.27 -12.76 9.89
C GLY A 106 -16.78 -12.74 9.59
N PHE A 107 -17.28 -11.71 8.91
CA PHE A 107 -18.65 -11.62 8.41
C PHE A 107 -18.70 -10.90 7.04
N THR A 108 -19.87 -10.82 6.42
CA THR A 108 -20.05 -10.17 5.11
C THR A 108 -21.30 -9.29 5.14
N PRO A 109 -21.13 -7.97 5.30
CA PRO A 109 -22.23 -7.00 5.24
C PRO A 109 -22.91 -6.97 3.87
N ALA A 110 -24.19 -6.60 3.86
CA ALA A 110 -24.98 -6.49 2.62
C ALA A 110 -24.71 -5.21 1.81
N ASP A 111 -24.13 -4.20 2.44
CA ASP A 111 -23.98 -2.81 1.96
C ASP A 111 -22.53 -2.43 1.61
N LEU A 112 -21.69 -3.44 1.32
CA LEU A 112 -20.31 -3.24 0.89
C LEU A 112 -20.22 -2.40 -0.39
N GLN A 113 -19.38 -1.36 -0.34
CA GLN A 113 -19.13 -0.47 -1.50
C GLN A 113 -18.14 -1.09 -2.49
N CYS A 114 -17.18 -1.87 -1.99
CA CYS A 114 -16.28 -2.74 -2.76
C CYS A 114 -16.50 -4.20 -2.30
N PRO A 115 -17.48 -4.93 -2.85
CA PRO A 115 -17.91 -6.23 -2.32
C PRO A 115 -17.04 -7.41 -2.78
N VAL A 116 -16.25 -7.25 -3.85
CA VAL A 116 -15.46 -8.34 -4.44
C VAL A 116 -14.00 -8.19 -4.02
N ALA A 117 -13.47 -9.23 -3.38
CA ALA A 117 -12.07 -9.24 -2.94
C ALA A 117 -11.13 -9.08 -4.15
N GLY A 118 -10.19 -8.14 -4.05
CA GLY A 118 -9.21 -7.86 -5.09
C GLY A 118 -9.78 -7.26 -6.38
N ASP A 119 -11.02 -6.76 -6.38
CA ASP A 119 -11.68 -6.13 -7.53
C ASP A 119 -12.45 -4.87 -7.10
N CYS A 120 -11.75 -3.73 -7.04
CA CYS A 120 -12.39 -2.42 -6.90
C CYS A 120 -11.72 -1.36 -7.79
N ILE A 121 -12.49 -0.40 -8.30
CA ILE A 121 -11.99 0.57 -9.27
C ILE A 121 -10.77 1.35 -8.75
N ASN A 122 -9.66 1.31 -9.50
CA ASN A 122 -8.38 1.97 -9.17
C ASN A 122 -7.80 1.64 -7.78
N HIS A 123 -8.17 0.50 -7.20
CA HIS A 123 -7.54 -0.06 -6.00
C HIS A 123 -6.47 -1.10 -6.35
N PRO A 124 -5.52 -1.39 -5.45
CA PRO A 124 -4.65 -2.55 -5.62
C PRO A 124 -5.46 -3.85 -5.56
N SER A 125 -5.08 -4.86 -6.35
CA SER A 125 -5.71 -6.20 -6.27
C SER A 125 -5.24 -7.00 -5.05
N THR A 126 -4.04 -6.71 -4.55
CA THR A 126 -3.46 -7.39 -3.39
C THR A 126 -2.87 -6.41 -2.37
N LEU A 127 -2.73 -6.86 -1.13
CA LEU A 127 -2.13 -6.12 -0.02
C LEU A 127 -1.22 -7.05 0.80
N ASP A 128 -0.18 -6.47 1.38
CA ASP A 128 0.58 -7.11 2.45
C ASP A 128 -0.12 -6.78 3.77
N LEU A 129 -0.68 -7.82 4.38
CA LEU A 129 -1.36 -7.76 5.67
C LEU A 129 -0.57 -8.52 6.74
N SER A 130 0.66 -8.96 6.44
CA SER A 130 1.52 -9.68 7.38
C SER A 130 1.89 -8.89 8.64
N PRO A 131 1.95 -7.54 8.66
CA PRO A 131 2.13 -6.80 9.92
C PRO A 131 0.99 -7.00 10.92
N ILE A 132 -0.21 -7.33 10.43
CA ILE A 132 -1.41 -7.49 11.25
C ILE A 132 -1.68 -8.96 11.55
N PHE A 133 -1.60 -9.82 10.54
CA PHE A 133 -2.01 -11.22 10.62
C PHE A 133 -0.85 -12.22 10.65
N GLY A 134 0.39 -11.76 10.50
CA GLY A 134 1.58 -12.60 10.52
C GLY A 134 1.86 -13.30 9.19
N GLU A 135 2.75 -14.30 9.25
CA GLU A 135 3.23 -15.05 8.08
C GLU A 135 2.09 -15.69 7.29
N GLY A 136 2.16 -15.61 5.96
CA GLY A 136 1.15 -16.13 5.03
C GLY A 136 0.11 -15.10 4.58
N ALA A 137 0.21 -13.85 5.07
CA ALA A 137 -0.65 -12.74 4.68
C ALA A 137 0.07 -11.66 3.83
N GLU A 138 1.25 -11.97 3.30
CA GLU A 138 2.12 -11.03 2.59
C GLU A 138 1.58 -10.57 1.23
N ASN A 139 0.74 -11.37 0.58
CA ASN A 139 0.14 -11.05 -0.73
C ASN A 139 -1.33 -11.48 -0.75
N ALA A 140 -2.10 -11.01 0.23
CA ALA A 140 -3.52 -11.31 0.33
C ALA A 140 -4.31 -10.50 -0.72
N LEU A 141 -5.45 -11.02 -1.19
CA LEU A 141 -6.37 -10.19 -1.97
C LEU A 141 -6.85 -9.02 -1.12
N LEU A 142 -7.03 -7.85 -1.73
CA LEU A 142 -7.67 -6.71 -1.08
C LEU A 142 -9.04 -7.15 -0.52
N PRO A 143 -9.27 -7.12 0.81
CA PRO A 143 -10.54 -7.57 1.37
C PRO A 143 -11.71 -6.72 0.88
N PRO A 144 -12.94 -7.25 0.85
CA PRO A 144 -14.13 -6.41 0.67
C PRO A 144 -14.21 -5.33 1.75
N HIS A 145 -14.61 -4.11 1.39
CA HIS A 145 -14.60 -2.97 2.31
C HIS A 145 -15.60 -1.86 1.91
N SER A 146 -15.78 -0.90 2.82
CA SER A 146 -16.52 0.34 2.61
C SER A 146 -15.69 1.55 3.06
N HIS A 147 -16.10 2.73 2.62
CA HIS A 147 -15.36 3.97 2.75
C HIS A 147 -16.13 5.03 3.54
N ILE A 148 -15.38 5.76 4.38
CA ILE A 148 -15.84 6.94 5.11
C ILE A 148 -14.82 8.07 4.92
N VAL A 149 -15.32 9.27 4.61
CA VAL A 149 -14.51 10.50 4.59
C VAL A 149 -15.13 11.54 5.52
N ASP A 150 -14.31 12.48 5.98
CA ASP A 150 -14.72 13.60 6.85
C ASP A 150 -14.70 14.95 6.12
N VAL A 151 -14.30 14.96 4.85
CA VAL A 151 -14.30 16.14 3.99
C VAL A 151 -14.77 15.79 2.57
N ALA A 152 -15.46 16.70 1.89
CA ALA A 152 -15.81 16.53 0.48
C ALA A 152 -14.83 17.28 -0.43
N ARG A 153 -13.87 16.55 -1.03
CA ARG A 153 -12.93 17.13 -2.01
C ARG A 153 -12.44 16.13 -3.05
N GLY A 154 -11.61 16.60 -3.97
CA GLY A 154 -10.89 15.76 -4.93
C GLY A 154 -9.38 15.81 -4.76
N GLY A 155 -8.71 14.71 -5.10
CA GLY A 155 -7.26 14.60 -5.07
C GLY A 155 -6.78 13.27 -4.52
N TRP A 156 -5.54 13.25 -4.04
CA TRP A 156 -4.98 12.14 -3.27
C TRP A 156 -5.60 12.08 -1.88
N TRP A 157 -5.79 10.85 -1.40
CA TRP A 157 -6.27 10.45 -0.08
C TRP A 157 -5.29 9.46 0.52
N GLU A 158 -4.93 9.66 1.78
CA GLU A 158 -4.20 8.71 2.61
C GLU A 158 -5.17 7.65 3.12
N ILE A 159 -4.73 6.40 3.22
CA ILE A 159 -5.58 5.30 3.63
C ILE A 159 -5.24 4.87 5.06
N GLU A 160 -6.26 4.93 5.92
CA GLU A 160 -6.26 4.27 7.22
C GLU A 160 -7.34 3.19 7.23
N VAL A 161 -6.99 1.99 7.69
CA VAL A 161 -7.88 0.83 7.72
C VAL A 161 -8.47 0.68 9.11
N ILE A 162 -9.78 0.40 9.16
CA ILE A 162 -10.53 0.11 10.38
C ILE A 162 -11.11 -1.29 10.24
N GLY A 163 -10.63 -2.23 11.06
CA GLY A 163 -11.18 -3.57 11.15
C GLY A 163 -12.45 -3.57 12.01
N VAL A 164 -13.54 -4.10 11.47
CA VAL A 164 -14.79 -4.30 12.22
C VAL A 164 -15.00 -5.80 12.40
N THR A 165 -15.20 -6.26 13.63
CA THR A 165 -15.32 -7.69 13.98
C THR A 165 -16.73 -8.08 14.45
N ASP A 166 -17.61 -7.10 14.60
CA ASP A 166 -19.00 -7.29 15.03
C ASP A 166 -19.96 -6.68 14.00
N GLU A 167 -20.93 -7.48 13.54
CA GLU A 167 -21.90 -7.06 12.51
C GLU A 167 -22.83 -5.94 13.02
N GLY A 168 -23.20 -5.95 14.31
CA GLY A 168 -24.02 -4.88 14.88
C GLY A 168 -23.27 -3.55 15.02
N ILE A 169 -21.95 -3.58 15.16
CA ILE A 169 -21.10 -2.38 15.09
C ILE A 169 -21.03 -1.86 13.65
N TRP A 170 -20.87 -2.75 12.67
CA TRP A 170 -20.94 -2.36 11.25
C TRP A 170 -22.26 -1.68 10.92
N ASP A 171 -23.38 -2.29 11.31
CA ASP A 171 -24.73 -1.78 11.04
C ASP A 171 -24.96 -0.38 11.62
N GLN A 172 -24.42 -0.10 12.82
CA GLN A 172 -24.49 1.24 13.42
C GLN A 172 -23.76 2.29 12.57
N ILE A 173 -22.56 1.94 12.06
CA ILE A 173 -21.79 2.86 11.21
C ILE A 173 -22.45 3.01 9.84
N ALA A 174 -22.95 1.92 9.26
CA ALA A 174 -23.65 1.93 7.98
C ALA A 174 -24.96 2.73 7.99
N GLU A 175 -25.65 2.75 9.13
CA GLU A 175 -26.83 3.59 9.34
C GLU A 175 -26.44 5.06 9.52
N ALA A 176 -25.41 5.34 10.33
CA ALA A 176 -24.99 6.70 10.64
C ALA A 176 -24.23 7.39 9.51
N LYS A 177 -23.39 6.68 8.76
CA LYS A 177 -22.63 7.16 7.59
C LYS A 177 -21.74 8.38 7.87
N ASP A 178 -21.20 8.46 9.06
CA ASP A 178 -20.28 9.52 9.48
C ASP A 178 -19.09 8.97 10.26
N LEU A 179 -18.02 9.76 10.30
CA LEU A 179 -16.80 9.39 11.04
C LEU A 179 -17.00 9.54 12.55
N ASP A 180 -17.85 10.46 13.00
CA ASP A 180 -18.07 10.71 14.44
C ASP A 180 -18.59 9.45 15.14
N THR A 181 -19.53 8.72 14.52
CA THR A 181 -20.03 7.44 15.02
C THR A 181 -18.92 6.38 15.10
N VAL A 182 -18.02 6.34 14.11
CA VAL A 182 -16.85 5.45 14.17
C VAL A 182 -15.99 5.78 15.40
N ARG A 183 -15.76 7.07 15.68
CA ARG A 183 -14.95 7.50 16.84
C ARG A 183 -15.61 7.12 18.16
N GLU A 184 -16.92 7.33 18.28
CA GLU A 184 -17.67 6.92 19.48
C GLU A 184 -17.58 5.41 19.73
N LEU A 185 -17.66 4.60 18.66
CA LEU A 185 -17.58 3.14 18.76
C LEU A 185 -16.15 2.65 19.06
N GLN A 186 -15.13 3.30 18.52
CA GLN A 186 -13.73 3.03 18.86
C GLN A 186 -13.43 3.36 20.32
N ASP A 187 -13.93 4.48 20.84
CA ASP A 187 -13.80 4.88 22.24
C ASP A 187 -14.50 3.90 23.20
N ALA A 188 -15.60 3.28 22.75
CA ALA A 188 -16.28 2.22 23.50
C ALA A 188 -15.48 0.91 23.58
N GLY A 189 -14.59 0.66 22.61
CA GLY A 189 -13.52 -0.34 22.71
C GLY A 189 -13.91 -1.80 22.47
N VAL A 190 -15.01 -2.09 21.78
CA VAL A 190 -15.44 -3.47 21.45
C VAL A 190 -15.91 -3.56 20.01
N GLY A 191 -15.47 -4.59 19.28
CA GLY A 191 -15.98 -4.92 17.95
C GLY A 191 -15.37 -4.10 16.79
N ILE A 192 -14.48 -3.15 17.08
CA ILE A 192 -13.83 -2.28 16.10
C ILE A 192 -12.37 -2.00 16.50
N THR A 193 -11.46 -1.89 15.54
CA THR A 193 -10.07 -1.50 15.78
C THR A 193 -9.93 0.02 15.82
N GLY A 194 -8.81 0.51 16.36
CA GLY A 194 -8.33 1.86 16.02
C GLY A 194 -7.95 1.96 14.54
N ASP A 195 -7.46 3.13 14.14
CA ASP A 195 -7.01 3.39 12.78
C ASP A 195 -5.65 2.71 12.54
N ILE A 196 -5.58 1.89 11.50
CA ILE A 196 -4.39 1.15 11.12
C ILE A 196 -3.78 1.83 9.89
N PRO A 197 -2.54 2.35 9.98
CA PRO A 197 -1.93 3.08 8.88
C PRO A 197 -1.63 2.14 7.70
N SER A 198 -1.45 2.71 6.52
CA SER A 198 -0.98 1.99 5.33
C SER A 198 -0.07 2.86 4.49
N ASN A 199 0.72 2.24 3.61
CA ASN A 199 1.49 3.01 2.63
C ASN A 199 0.66 3.42 1.39
N LEU A 200 -0.63 3.07 1.37
CA LEU A 200 -1.52 3.21 0.22
C LEU A 200 -2.15 4.61 0.16
N TYR A 201 -2.25 5.12 -1.07
CA TYR A 201 -2.97 6.34 -1.40
C TYR A 201 -3.91 6.09 -2.57
N LEU A 202 -5.12 6.64 -2.49
CA LEU A 202 -6.10 6.61 -3.58
C LEU A 202 -6.33 8.00 -4.16
N PHE A 203 -6.73 8.06 -5.42
CA PHE A 203 -7.05 9.32 -6.08
C PHE A 203 -8.49 9.33 -6.58
N PHE A 204 -9.33 10.12 -5.91
CA PHE A 204 -10.73 10.28 -6.28
C PHE A 204 -11.28 11.65 -5.89
N GLY A 205 -12.49 11.94 -6.36
CA GLY A 205 -13.28 13.08 -5.89
C GLY A 205 -14.63 12.67 -5.34
N VAL A 206 -15.01 13.29 -4.22
CA VAL A 206 -16.34 13.12 -3.60
C VAL A 206 -17.39 13.88 -4.40
N ARG A 207 -18.50 13.23 -4.71
CA ARG A 207 -19.67 13.77 -5.42
C ARG A 207 -20.93 13.56 -4.56
N PRO A 208 -21.82 14.57 -4.45
CA PRO A 208 -23.13 14.37 -3.87
C PRO A 208 -24.00 13.47 -4.74
#